data_AF-A0A9W5IQB8-F1
#
_entry.id   AF-A0A9W5IQB8-F1
#
_cell.length_a   1.000
_cell.length_b   1.000
_cell.length_c   1.000
_cell.angle_alpha   90.00
_cell.angle_beta   90.00
_cell.angle_gamma   90.00
#
_symmetry.space_group_name_H-M   'P 1'
#
loop_
_entity.id
_entity.type
_entity.pdbx_description
1 polymer ?
#
loop_
_entity_poly.entity_id
_entity_poly.type
_entity_poly.pdbx_seq_one_letter_code
_entity_poly.pdbx_strand_id
1 'polypeptide(L)'
;MNYTYAVLRAAVARALTLYGWLPALGLFHRSELNPFNLADDFLEPLRPLADLVVIHLHKQGRLKTELTPNLKQNLIKILHYQICIERQHFSTLAAIDKMISSFQASVTNKNAKQLKLPEILPLKEYQYE
;
A
#
# COMPACT_ATOMS: atom_id res chain seq x y z
N MET A 1 3.18 -3.58 13.80
CA MET A 1 2.13 -2.85 13.07
C MET A 1 2.70 -1.61 12.37
N ASN A 2 3.29 -0.65 13.08
CA ASN A 2 3.70 0.63 12.48
C ASN A 2 4.76 0.52 11.35
N TYR A 3 5.63 -0.50 11.39
CA TYR A 3 6.66 -0.67 10.37
C TYR A 3 6.09 -1.02 8.98
N THR A 4 5.07 -1.87 8.91
CA THR A 4 4.45 -2.24 7.62
C THR A 4 3.69 -1.07 7.01
N TYR A 5 2.99 -0.28 7.83
CA TYR A 5 2.39 0.98 7.37
C TYR A 5 3.44 1.96 6.85
N ALA A 6 4.58 2.11 7.53
CA ALA A 6 5.66 2.97 7.05
C ALA A 6 6.21 2.51 5.70
N VAL A 7 6.39 1.20 5.50
CA VAL A 7 6.85 0.62 4.23
C VAL A 7 5.84 0.85 3.11
N LEU A 8 4.55 0.59 3.35
CA LEU A 8 3.49 0.82 2.36
C LEU A 8 3.35 2.30 2.02
N ARG A 9 3.32 3.18 3.03
CA ARG A 9 3.24 4.63 2.84
C ARG A 9 4.41 5.16 2.01
N ALA A 10 5.63 4.66 2.26
CA ALA A 10 6.79 5.03 1.46
C ALA A 10 6.64 4.58 -0.01
N ALA A 11 6.11 3.38 -0.26
CA ALA A 11 5.84 2.90 -1.61
C ALA A 11 4.75 3.73 -2.33
N VAL A 12 3.67 4.06 -1.62
CA VAL A 12 2.60 4.94 -2.12
C VAL A 12 3.13 6.34 -2.42
N ALA A 13 3.85 6.96 -1.48
CA ALA A 13 4.43 8.30 -1.67
C ALA A 13 5.39 8.32 -2.87
N ARG A 14 6.23 7.29 -3.04
CA ARG A 14 7.11 7.16 -4.20
C ARG A 14 6.33 7.12 -5.51
N ALA A 15 5.28 6.30 -5.59
CA ALA A 15 4.45 6.23 -6.79
C ALA A 15 3.69 7.54 -7.03
N LEU A 16 3.16 8.19 -6.00
CA LEU A 16 2.52 9.51 -6.12
C LEU A 16 3.48 10.53 -6.75
N THR A 17 4.73 10.60 -6.24
CA THR A 17 5.74 11.50 -6.79
C THR A 17 6.12 11.16 -8.24
N LEU A 18 6.15 9.87 -8.60
CA LEU A 18 6.43 9.42 -9.97
C LEU A 18 5.38 9.93 -10.97
N TYR A 19 4.10 9.92 -10.57
CA TYR A 19 2.98 10.44 -11.37
C TYR A 19 2.79 11.97 -11.24
N GLY A 20 3.69 12.67 -10.55
CA GLY A 20 3.64 14.14 -10.42
C GLY A 20 2.70 14.69 -9.36
N TRP A 21 2.19 13.84 -8.46
CA TRP A 21 1.33 14.26 -7.35
C TRP A 21 2.15 14.81 -6.17
N LEU A 22 1.58 15.78 -5.46
CA LEU A 22 2.13 16.30 -4.21
C LEU A 22 1.63 15.45 -3.02
N PRO A 23 2.46 14.63 -2.35
CA PRO A 23 1.99 13.76 -1.27
C PRO A 23 1.40 14.48 -0.06
N ALA A 24 1.72 15.76 0.13
CA ALA A 24 1.23 16.57 1.24
C ALA A 24 -0.22 17.03 1.05
N LEU A 25 -0.74 17.04 -0.18
CA LEU A 25 -2.09 17.52 -0.48
C LEU A 25 -3.08 16.35 -0.50
N GLY A 26 -3.64 16.03 0.68
CA GLY A 26 -4.61 14.94 0.80
C GLY A 26 -5.99 15.27 0.23
N LEU A 27 -6.75 14.22 -0.05
CA LEU A 27 -8.17 14.24 -0.38
C LEU A 27 -9.02 14.42 0.88
N PHE A 28 -8.66 13.72 1.96
CA PHE A 28 -9.35 13.80 3.24
C PHE A 28 -8.39 14.19 4.37
N HIS A 29 -7.21 13.55 4.43
CA HIS A 29 -6.18 13.95 5.37
C HIS A 29 -5.68 15.37 5.05
N ARG A 30 -5.61 16.22 6.08
CA ARG A 30 -5.36 17.67 5.94
C ARG A 30 -4.48 18.24 7.05
N SER A 31 -3.64 17.40 7.66
CA SER A 31 -2.74 17.88 8.71
C SER A 31 -1.58 18.63 8.09
N GLU A 32 -1.40 19.90 8.47
CA GLU A 32 -0.28 20.73 8.00
C GLU A 32 1.09 20.19 8.42
N LEU A 33 1.13 19.41 9.51
CA LEU A 33 2.34 18.77 10.03
C LEU A 33 2.64 17.43 9.35
N ASN A 34 1.74 16.93 8.51
CA ASN A 34 1.89 15.65 7.82
C ASN A 34 2.22 15.86 6.33
N PRO A 35 3.48 15.68 5.91
CA PRO A 35 3.86 15.84 4.49
C PRO A 35 3.40 14.67 3.61
N PHE A 36 2.63 13.73 4.15
CA PHE A 36 2.18 12.51 3.46
C PHE A 36 0.66 12.32 3.47
N ASN A 37 -0.14 13.38 3.65
CA ASN A 37 -1.60 13.28 3.72
C ASN A 37 -2.22 12.46 2.57
N LEU A 38 -1.85 12.73 1.31
CA LEU A 38 -2.37 11.97 0.16
C LEU A 38 -1.90 10.53 0.16
N ALA A 39 -0.66 10.28 0.60
CA ALA A 39 -0.16 8.92 0.73
C ALA A 39 -0.91 8.14 1.81
N ASP A 40 -1.33 8.80 2.89
CA ASP A 40 -2.16 8.20 3.92
C ASP A 40 -3.59 7.93 3.41
N ASP A 41 -4.17 8.80 2.59
CA ASP A 41 -5.45 8.52 1.91
C ASP A 41 -5.38 7.24 1.05
N PHE A 42 -4.29 7.06 0.28
CA PHE A 42 -4.06 5.86 -0.53
C PHE A 42 -3.61 4.65 0.28
N LEU A 43 -3.11 4.85 1.51
CA LEU A 43 -2.73 3.78 2.42
C LEU A 43 -3.95 3.09 3.02
N GLU A 44 -5.06 3.81 3.26
CA GLU A 44 -6.28 3.25 3.88
C GLU A 44 -6.76 1.93 3.25
N PRO A 45 -6.93 1.80 1.92
CA PRO A 45 -7.34 0.53 1.31
C PRO A 45 -6.30 -0.60 1.41
N LEU A 46 -5.05 -0.28 1.76
CA LEU A 46 -3.95 -1.25 1.90
C LEU A 46 -3.72 -1.68 3.36
N ARG A 47 -4.34 -1.01 4.34
CA ARG A 47 -4.18 -1.35 5.77
C ARG A 47 -4.55 -2.81 6.10
N PRO A 48 -5.63 -3.41 5.55
CA PRO A 48 -5.96 -4.80 5.86
C PRO A 48 -4.84 -5.78 5.45
N LEU A 49 -4.09 -5.51 4.38
CA LEU A 49 -2.94 -6.33 4.01
C LEU A 49 -1.84 -6.29 5.08
N ALA A 50 -1.51 -5.10 5.57
CA ALA A 50 -0.53 -4.93 6.63
C ALA A 50 -0.95 -5.65 7.92
N ASP A 51 -2.23 -5.57 8.26
CA ASP A 51 -2.77 -6.23 9.44
C ASP A 51 -2.70 -7.75 9.30
N LEU A 52 -3.08 -8.30 8.14
CA LEU A 52 -2.98 -9.73 7.84
C LEU A 52 -1.54 -10.23 7.95
N VAL A 53 -0.55 -9.52 7.38
CA VAL A 53 0.87 -9.90 7.45
C VAL A 53 1.36 -9.96 8.90
N VAL A 54 1.00 -8.96 9.72
CA VAL A 54 1.40 -8.92 11.13
C VAL A 54 0.75 -10.06 11.92
N ILE A 55 -0.56 -10.30 11.71
CA ILE A 55 -1.29 -11.40 12.35
C ILE A 55 -0.69 -12.76 11.94
N HIS A 56 -0.34 -12.94 10.67
CA HIS A 56 0.27 -14.17 10.17
C HIS A 56 1.62 -14.45 10.85
N LEU A 57 2.50 -13.45 10.93
CA LEU A 57 3.78 -13.58 11.62
C LEU A 57 3.63 -13.84 13.12
N HIS A 58 2.61 -13.23 13.74
CA HIS A 58 2.29 -13.47 15.15
C HIS A 58 1.85 -14.92 15.37
N LYS A 59 0.92 -15.44 14.55
CA LYS A 59 0.45 -16.83 14.61
C LYS A 59 1.57 -17.86 14.39
N GLN A 60 2.61 -17.50 13.64
CA GLN A 60 3.79 -18.35 13.43
C GLN A 60 4.82 -18.26 14.57
N GLY A 61 4.58 -17.47 15.61
CA GLY A 61 5.57 -17.23 16.68
C GLY A 61 6.80 -16.45 16.20
N ARG A 62 6.73 -15.81 15.03
CA ARG A 62 7.85 -15.08 14.41
C ARG A 62 7.86 -13.60 14.76
N LEU A 63 6.77 -13.09 15.33
CA LEU A 63 6.70 -11.72 15.82
C LEU A 63 7.33 -11.62 17.21
N LYS A 64 8.49 -10.98 17.29
CA LYS A 64 9.20 -10.70 18.55
C LYS A 64 8.86 -9.30 19.05
N THR A 65 9.08 -9.05 20.34
CA THR A 65 8.93 -7.71 20.97
C THR A 65 9.82 -6.67 20.29
N GLU A 66 11.04 -7.09 19.91
CA GLU A 66 12.00 -6.23 19.23
C GLU A 66 11.96 -6.39 17.71
N LEU A 67 12.03 -5.25 17.01
CA LEU A 67 12.04 -5.19 15.55
C LEU A 67 13.45 -5.46 14.98
N THR A 68 13.85 -6.73 15.03
CA THR A 68 15.15 -7.18 14.51
C THR A 68 15.30 -6.98 12.98
N PRO A 69 16.52 -6.88 12.44
CA PRO A 69 16.75 -6.77 10.99
C PRO A 69 16.09 -7.89 10.18
N ASN A 70 16.17 -9.14 10.66
CA ASN A 70 15.53 -10.28 10.01
C ASN A 70 13.99 -10.15 9.97
N LEU A 71 13.39 -9.65 11.05
CA LEU A 71 11.95 -9.36 11.08
C LEU A 71 11.59 -8.24 10.11
N LYS A 72 12.40 -7.17 10.01
CA LYS A 72 12.19 -6.10 9.02
C LYS A 72 12.23 -6.64 7.59
N GLN A 73 13.20 -7.48 7.26
CA GLN A 73 13.29 -8.12 5.94
C GLN A 73 12.03 -8.93 5.62
N ASN A 74 11.52 -9.72 6.58
CA ASN A 74 10.28 -10.46 6.40
C ASN A 74 9.05 -9.54 6.22
N LEU A 75 8.99 -8.42 6.95
CA LEU A 75 7.90 -7.46 6.83
C LEU A 75 7.94 -6.69 5.50
N ILE A 76 9.13 -6.41 4.95
CA ILE A 76 9.29 -5.74 3.64
C ILE A 76 8.69 -6.57 2.50
N LYS A 77 8.63 -7.90 2.65
CA LYS A 77 7.93 -8.78 1.69
C LYS A 77 6.47 -8.40 1.46
N ILE A 78 5.85 -7.60 2.33
CA ILE A 78 4.51 -7.00 2.12
C ILE A 78 4.36 -6.37 0.72
N LEU A 79 5.45 -5.81 0.18
CA LEU A 79 5.51 -5.18 -1.14
C LEU A 79 5.34 -6.17 -2.32
N HIS A 80 5.50 -7.46 -2.05
CA HIS A 80 5.43 -8.53 -3.04
C HIS A 80 4.27 -9.51 -2.80
N TYR A 81 3.34 -9.21 -1.89
CA TYR A 81 2.13 -10.03 -1.77
C TYR A 81 1.17 -9.78 -2.93
N GLN A 82 0.38 -10.79 -3.23
CA GLN A 82 -0.63 -10.77 -4.28
C GLN A 82 -1.87 -9.98 -3.82
N ILE A 83 -2.26 -8.99 -4.61
CA ILE A 83 -3.49 -8.19 -4.45
C ILE A 83 -4.30 -8.29 -5.74
N CYS A 84 -5.63 -8.20 -5.65
CA CYS A 84 -6.48 -8.14 -6.84
C CYS A 84 -6.90 -6.70 -7.17
N ILE A 85 -6.88 -6.34 -8.45
CA ILE A 85 -7.53 -5.13 -8.98
C ILE A 85 -8.26 -5.55 -10.24
N GLU A 86 -9.58 -5.34 -10.29
CA GLU A 86 -10.43 -5.66 -11.46
C GLU A 86 -10.25 -7.11 -11.95
N ARG A 87 -10.27 -8.09 -11.03
CA ARG A 87 -10.11 -9.54 -11.31
C ARG A 87 -8.72 -9.95 -11.81
N GLN A 88 -7.77 -9.03 -11.88
CA GLN A 88 -6.37 -9.32 -12.21
C GLN A 88 -5.53 -9.31 -10.94
N HIS A 89 -4.48 -10.14 -10.92
CA HIS A 89 -3.58 -10.26 -9.79
C HIS A 89 -2.30 -9.45 -10.03
N PHE A 90 -1.85 -8.77 -8.99
CA PHE A 90 -0.66 -7.93 -9.01
C PHE A 90 0.14 -8.15 -7.73
N SER A 91 1.44 -7.86 -7.78
CA SER A 91 2.19 -7.58 -6.55
C SER A 91 1.66 -6.30 -5.91
N THR A 92 1.82 -6.13 -4.60
CA THR A 92 1.43 -4.89 -3.90
C THR A 92 2.03 -3.64 -4.56
N LEU A 93 3.28 -3.69 -5.01
CA LEU A 93 3.92 -2.58 -5.73
C LEU A 93 3.21 -2.25 -7.04
N ALA A 94 2.90 -3.26 -7.86
CA ALA A 94 2.20 -3.06 -9.12
C ALA A 94 0.75 -2.59 -8.89
N ALA A 95 0.11 -3.06 -7.82
CA ALA A 95 -1.22 -2.62 -7.41
C ALA A 95 -1.22 -1.12 -7.02
N ILE A 96 -0.25 -0.68 -6.20
CA ILE A 96 -0.07 0.73 -5.83
C ILE A 96 0.10 1.61 -7.09
N ASP A 97 0.96 1.18 -8.02
CA ASP A 97 1.19 1.90 -9.27
C ASP A 97 -0.11 2.05 -10.08
N LYS A 98 -0.87 0.95 -10.23
CA LYS A 98 -2.16 0.93 -10.93
C LYS A 98 -3.22 1.79 -10.25
N MET A 99 -3.28 1.79 -8.91
CA MET A 99 -4.17 2.67 -8.16
C MET A 99 -3.89 4.14 -8.48
N ILE A 100 -2.63 4.57 -8.42
CA ILE A 100 -2.23 5.97 -8.61
C ILE A 100 -2.36 6.40 -10.08
N SER A 101 -1.99 5.52 -11.01
CA SER A 101 -2.23 5.74 -12.45
C SER A 101 -3.72 5.97 -12.75
N SER A 102 -4.58 5.13 -12.18
CA SER A 102 -6.04 5.28 -12.35
C SER A 102 -6.60 6.51 -11.64
N PHE A 103 -5.99 6.95 -10.55
CA PHE A 103 -6.35 8.19 -9.89
C PHE A 103 -6.14 9.39 -10.81
N GLN A 104 -5.01 9.44 -11.52
CA GLN A 104 -4.76 10.48 -12.52
C GLN A 104 -5.86 10.52 -13.58
N ALA A 105 -6.21 9.37 -14.16
CA ALA A 105 -7.32 9.28 -15.11
C ALA A 105 -8.64 9.76 -14.49
N SER A 106 -8.93 9.35 -13.25
CA SER A 106 -10.18 9.71 -12.55
C SER A 106 -10.32 11.23 -12.33
N VAL A 107 -9.22 11.91 -12.00
CA VAL A 107 -9.20 13.37 -11.77
C VAL A 107 -9.31 14.12 -13.09
N THR A 108 -8.51 13.74 -14.11
CA THR A 108 -8.54 14.38 -15.43
C THR A 108 -9.92 14.26 -16.09
N ASN A 109 -10.55 13.09 -15.99
CA ASN A 109 -11.88 12.84 -16.56
C ASN A 109 -13.03 13.25 -15.63
N LYS A 110 -12.75 13.76 -14.43
CA LYS A 110 -13.74 14.11 -13.39
C LYS A 110 -14.72 12.97 -13.10
N ASN A 111 -14.22 11.73 -13.06
CA ASN A 111 -15.02 10.53 -12.86
C ASN A 111 -14.38 9.60 -11.83
N ALA A 112 -14.84 9.70 -10.59
CA ALA A 112 -14.33 8.88 -9.48
C ALA A 112 -14.51 7.36 -9.69
N LYS A 113 -15.45 6.92 -10.55
CA LYS A 113 -15.64 5.49 -10.84
C LYS A 113 -14.46 4.86 -11.59
N GLN A 114 -13.56 5.68 -12.15
CA GLN A 114 -12.35 5.20 -12.82
C GLN A 114 -11.21 4.91 -11.84
N LEU A 115 -11.31 5.33 -10.57
CA LEU A 115 -10.33 5.00 -9.56
C LEU A 115 -10.38 3.49 -9.27
N LYS A 116 -9.25 2.83 -9.51
CA LYS A 116 -9.08 1.40 -9.29
C LYS A 116 -8.56 1.18 -7.89
N LEU A 117 -9.27 0.40 -7.10
CA LEU A 117 -8.94 0.09 -5.71
C LEU A 117 -8.63 -1.40 -5.55
N PRO A 118 -7.80 -1.75 -4.55
CA PRO A 118 -7.39 -3.12 -4.31
C PRO A 118 -8.48 -3.91 -3.57
N GLU A 119 -8.60 -5.17 -3.95
CA GLU A 119 -9.27 -6.21 -3.17
C GLU A 119 -8.19 -7.07 -2.49
N ILE A 120 -8.24 -7.12 -1.15
CA ILE A 120 -7.24 -7.84 -0.37
C ILE A 120 -7.55 -9.34 -0.38
N LEU A 121 -6.57 -10.12 -0.82
CA LEU A 121 -6.66 -11.58 -0.93
C LEU A 121 -6.04 -12.27 0.29
N PRO A 122 -6.28 -13.58 0.47
CA PRO A 122 -5.47 -14.41 1.37
C PRO A 122 -3.98 -14.28 1.03
N LEU A 123 -3.13 -14.24 2.07
CA LEU A 123 -1.70 -14.01 1.93
C LEU A 123 -1.03 -15.06 1.03
N LYS A 124 -0.56 -14.61 -0.13
CA LYS A 124 0.25 -15.36 -1.08
C LYS A 124 1.33 -14.44 -1.65
N GLU A 125 2.58 -14.88 -1.67
CA GLU A 125 3.67 -14.15 -2.36
C GLU A 125 3.42 -14.18 -3.88
N TYR A 126 3.55 -13.03 -4.54
CA TYR A 126 3.40 -12.91 -5.98
C TYR A 126 4.62 -13.53 -6.67
N GLN A 127 4.37 -14.47 -7.58
CA GLN A 127 5.41 -15.09 -8.40
C GLN A 127 5.51 -14.34 -9.72
N TYR A 128 6.69 -13.82 -10.02
CA TYR A 128 7.00 -13.31 -11.36
C TYR A 128 7.18 -14.54 -12.27
N GLU A 129 6.38 -14.62 -13.32
CA GLU A 129 6.61 -15.54 -14.44
C GLU A 129 7.85 -15.14 -15.24
#